data_AF-A0A1T0CEC6-F1
#
_entry.id   AF-A0A1T0CEC6-F1
#
_cell.length_a   1.000
_cell.length_b   1.000
_cell.length_c   1.000
_cell.angle_alpha   90.00
_cell.angle_beta   90.00
_cell.angle_gamma   90.00
#
_symmetry.space_group_name_H-M   'P 1'
#
loop_
_entity.id
_entity.type
_entity.pdbx_description
1 polymer ?
#
loop_
_entity_poly.entity_id
_entity_poly.type
_entity_poly.pdbx_seq_one_letter_code
_entity_poly.pdbx_strand_id
1 'polypeptide(L)'
;MGLYDTVPAFGSNQDNDMQNIRAFGMNLDVSNSDFQTIVHAVATNENRAEFARRSIYISQTEANSKNDKTINDKYRLEKGFLGAHSDIGGGYKDGDLSNASLMWMIKQAQEKGNIKFKDYSQYKQINNPIVHDSSFTLPLFFSLGGEFRWATDSSKDYDKTKIFNNFKHLELNWNDTKAFENPKNKKLDKLQNATEIIAKNKQKGFFEKERVPYVGNLVKDAVLMAANDENKIIAINDYLYWLKCHYGIDLKYTNKKIKSSETALSDKQLCSGIPLHKQVKK
;
A
#
# COMPACT_ATOMS: atom_id res chain seq x y z
N MET A 1 12.51 -1.18 15.34
CA MET A 1 11.59 -2.19 14.77
C MET A 1 11.15 -1.70 13.40
N GLY A 2 11.34 -2.51 12.35
CA GLY A 2 10.86 -2.23 11.01
C GLY A 2 9.69 -3.17 10.70
N LEU A 3 8.56 -2.61 10.28
CA LEU A 3 7.34 -3.35 9.99
C LEU A 3 6.98 -3.20 8.50
N TYR A 4 6.37 -4.24 7.94
CA TYR A 4 5.80 -4.23 6.60
C TYR A 4 4.36 -4.71 6.69
N ASP A 5 3.45 -3.82 6.31
CA ASP A 5 2.03 -4.05 6.07
C ASP A 5 1.33 -4.96 7.10
N THR A 6 1.37 -4.55 8.36
CA THR A 6 0.90 -5.36 9.51
C THR A 6 -0.55 -5.82 9.33
N VAL A 7 -0.79 -7.13 9.29
CA VAL A 7 -2.13 -7.75 9.28
C VAL A 7 -2.22 -8.72 10.46
N PRO A 8 -3.08 -8.46 11.47
CA PRO A 8 -3.44 -9.48 12.44
C PRO A 8 -4.37 -10.47 11.76
N ALA A 9 -3.98 -11.73 11.70
CA ALA A 9 -4.84 -12.82 11.29
C ALA A 9 -4.70 -13.95 12.31
N PHE A 10 -5.79 -14.30 12.97
CA PHE A 10 -5.84 -15.37 13.95
C PHE A 10 -7.03 -16.30 13.68
N GLY A 11 -6.76 -17.36 12.94
CA GLY A 11 -7.77 -18.37 12.59
C GLY A 11 -8.65 -17.95 11.41
N SER A 12 -9.77 -18.65 11.24
CA SER A 12 -10.64 -18.48 10.06
C SER A 12 -11.63 -17.32 10.18
N ASN A 13 -11.79 -16.72 11.36
CA ASN A 13 -12.75 -15.65 11.59
C ASN A 13 -12.04 -14.31 11.73
N GLN A 14 -11.97 -13.54 10.64
CA GLN A 14 -11.24 -12.27 10.64
C GLN A 14 -11.88 -11.21 11.58
N ASP A 15 -13.15 -11.37 11.98
CA ASP A 15 -13.84 -10.44 12.89
C ASP A 15 -13.35 -10.50 14.35
N ASN A 16 -12.64 -11.56 14.73
CA ASN A 16 -12.18 -11.74 16.10
C ASN A 16 -10.67 -11.60 16.27
N ASP A 17 -9.92 -11.26 15.21
CA ASP A 17 -8.46 -11.20 15.25
C ASP A 17 -7.93 -10.30 16.38
N MET A 18 -8.48 -9.09 16.53
CA MET A 18 -8.07 -8.17 17.59
C MET A 18 -8.42 -8.66 18.99
N GLN A 19 -9.55 -9.36 19.15
CA GLN A 19 -9.92 -9.97 20.43
C GLN A 19 -8.96 -11.10 20.79
N ASN A 20 -8.67 -11.97 19.81
CA ASN A 20 -7.82 -13.14 20.00
C ASN A 20 -6.38 -12.74 20.32
N ILE A 21 -5.76 -11.88 19.51
CA ILE A 21 -4.37 -11.47 19.76
C ILE A 21 -4.21 -10.79 21.13
N ARG A 22 -5.21 -10.02 21.58
CA ARG A 22 -5.22 -9.44 22.93
C ARG A 22 -5.34 -10.50 24.02
N ALA A 23 -6.17 -11.51 23.83
CA ALA A 23 -6.28 -12.64 24.76
C ALA A 23 -4.96 -13.42 24.91
N PHE A 24 -4.12 -13.43 23.87
CA PHE A 24 -2.76 -13.99 23.91
C PHE A 24 -1.67 -13.00 24.35
N GLY A 25 -2.03 -11.78 24.77
CA GLY A 25 -1.06 -10.75 25.18
C GLY A 25 -0.26 -10.14 24.01
N MET A 26 -0.68 -10.35 22.77
CA MET A 26 -0.05 -9.84 21.54
C MET A 26 -0.75 -8.57 21.04
N ASN A 27 -0.82 -7.52 21.87
CA ASN A 27 -1.45 -6.26 21.47
C ASN A 27 -0.64 -5.56 20.37
N LEU A 28 -1.32 -5.01 19.36
CA LEU A 28 -0.70 -4.24 18.28
C LEU A 28 -0.51 -2.76 18.62
N ASP A 29 -1.11 -2.28 19.71
CA ASP A 29 -0.87 -0.92 20.18
C ASP A 29 0.57 -0.77 20.68
N VAL A 30 1.38 -0.05 19.91
CA VAL A 30 2.79 0.20 20.21
C VAL A 30 3.03 1.55 20.90
N SER A 31 1.97 2.25 21.33
CA SER A 31 2.06 3.58 21.96
C SER A 31 2.99 3.59 23.17
N ASN A 32 2.95 2.53 23.97
CA ASN A 32 3.76 2.36 25.18
C ASN A 32 4.95 1.41 25.00
N SER A 33 5.26 1.01 23.76
CA SER A 33 6.39 0.09 23.51
C SER A 33 7.74 0.72 23.83
N ASP A 34 8.70 -0.10 24.26
CA ASP A 34 10.09 0.33 24.56
C ASP A 34 10.97 0.46 23.30
N PHE A 35 10.42 0.18 22.11
CA PHE A 35 11.15 0.41 20.88
C PHE A 35 11.43 1.90 20.70
N GLN A 36 12.71 2.26 20.65
CA GLN A 36 13.15 3.63 20.37
C GLN A 36 12.63 4.12 19.02
N THR A 37 12.71 3.25 18.01
CA THR A 37 12.34 3.57 16.62
C THR A 37 11.38 2.51 16.11
N ILE A 38 10.22 2.94 15.62
CA ILE A 38 9.31 2.09 14.83
C ILE A 38 9.07 2.76 13.50
N VAL A 39 9.29 2.01 12.43
CA VAL A 39 8.97 2.45 11.07
C VAL A 39 8.11 1.38 10.39
N HIS A 40 7.10 1.80 9.64
CA HIS A 40 6.11 0.91 9.04
C HIS A 40 5.82 1.30 7.59
N ALA A 41 6.10 0.38 6.66
CA ALA A 41 5.73 0.52 5.26
C ALA A 41 4.35 -0.14 5.03
N VAL A 42 3.39 0.59 4.48
CA VAL A 42 1.99 0.13 4.31
C VAL A 42 1.65 0.00 2.83
N ALA A 43 1.05 -1.11 2.43
CA ALA A 43 0.53 -1.28 1.08
C ALA A 43 -0.64 -0.33 0.86
N THR A 44 -0.65 0.46 -0.21
CA THR A 44 -1.80 1.33 -0.53
C THR A 44 -2.84 0.62 -1.38
N ASN A 45 -2.49 -0.48 -2.05
CA ASN A 45 -3.35 -1.15 -3.03
C ASN A 45 -3.74 -2.59 -2.66
N GLU A 46 -3.52 -3.00 -1.41
CA GLU A 46 -4.11 -4.23 -0.87
C GLU A 46 -5.63 -4.03 -0.69
N ASN A 47 -6.44 -4.78 -1.43
CA ASN A 47 -7.90 -4.64 -1.45
C ASN A 47 -8.64 -5.95 -1.09
N ARG A 48 -7.92 -6.97 -0.61
CA ARG A 48 -8.54 -8.17 -0.05
C ARG A 48 -9.10 -7.87 1.32
N ALA A 49 -10.33 -8.29 1.57
CA ALA A 49 -10.99 -8.10 2.85
C ALA A 49 -10.28 -8.86 3.99
N GLU A 50 -9.61 -9.96 3.64
CA GLU A 50 -8.88 -10.83 4.57
C GLU A 50 -7.51 -10.23 4.98
N PHE A 51 -7.11 -9.10 4.39
CA PHE A 51 -5.86 -8.41 4.69
C PHE A 51 -6.15 -7.03 5.28
N ALA A 52 -6.90 -7.00 6.38
CA ALA A 52 -7.23 -5.77 7.10
C ALA A 52 -5.98 -5.21 7.83
N ARG A 53 -5.22 -4.39 7.10
CA ARG A 53 -3.97 -3.78 7.58
C ARG A 53 -4.21 -2.90 8.80
N ARG A 54 -3.17 -2.83 9.65
CA ARG A 54 -3.18 -2.06 10.89
C ARG A 54 -2.12 -0.99 10.89
N SER A 55 -2.55 0.23 11.14
CA SER A 55 -1.66 1.31 11.50
C SER A 55 -0.92 1.00 12.80
N ILE A 56 0.29 1.55 12.97
CA ILE A 56 0.97 1.63 14.27
C ILE A 56 0.35 2.67 15.21
N TYR A 57 -0.58 3.49 14.71
CA TYR A 57 -1.30 4.52 15.47
C TYR A 57 -2.72 4.07 15.83
N ILE A 58 -3.27 4.66 16.90
CA ILE A 58 -4.62 4.37 17.40
C ILE A 58 -5.68 5.30 16.80
N SER A 59 -5.27 6.40 16.14
CA SER A 59 -6.17 7.34 15.47
C SER A 59 -5.43 8.27 14.50
N GLN A 60 -6.18 8.93 13.60
CA GLN A 60 -5.63 9.96 12.72
C GLN A 60 -5.06 11.15 13.51
N THR A 61 -5.66 11.52 14.64
CA THR A 61 -5.18 12.60 15.51
C THR A 61 -3.81 12.30 16.06
N GLU A 62 -3.60 11.06 16.52
CA GLU A 62 -2.29 10.60 16.98
C GLU A 62 -1.28 10.54 15.82
N ALA A 63 -1.66 9.97 14.68
CA ALA A 63 -0.79 9.89 13.53
C ALA A 63 -0.32 11.30 13.09
N ASN A 64 -1.22 12.28 13.06
CA ASN A 64 -0.86 13.67 12.74
C ASN A 64 0.09 14.30 13.78
N SER A 65 -0.05 13.95 15.06
CA SER A 65 0.75 14.54 16.13
C SER A 65 2.12 13.86 16.28
N LYS A 66 2.25 12.57 15.98
CA LYS A 66 3.45 11.76 16.25
C LYS A 66 4.23 11.29 15.01
N ASN A 67 3.62 11.20 13.83
CA ASN A 67 4.31 10.68 12.65
C ASN A 67 5.47 11.56 12.21
N ASP A 68 6.60 10.93 11.91
CA ASP A 68 7.87 11.55 11.55
C ASP A 68 8.41 12.51 12.62
N LYS A 69 8.16 12.21 13.89
CA LYS A 69 8.62 13.02 15.02
C LYS A 69 9.27 12.15 16.10
N THR A 70 10.25 12.72 16.77
CA THR A 70 10.82 12.17 18.01
C THR A 70 10.11 12.79 19.19
N ILE A 71 9.42 11.98 20.00
CA ILE A 71 8.70 12.42 21.20
C ILE A 71 9.15 11.52 22.36
N ASN A 72 9.66 12.11 23.44
CA ASN A 72 10.24 11.36 24.57
C ASN A 72 11.26 10.33 24.09
N ASP A 73 12.18 10.77 23.24
CA ASP A 73 13.19 9.99 22.54
C ASP A 73 12.65 8.90 21.58
N LYS A 74 11.34 8.66 21.52
CA LYS A 74 10.73 7.65 20.64
C LYS A 74 10.37 8.25 19.27
N TYR A 75 10.90 7.66 18.20
CA TYR A 75 10.59 7.99 16.81
C TYR A 75 9.61 7.01 16.20
N ARG A 76 8.57 7.52 15.51
CA ARG A 76 7.56 6.74 14.81
C ARG A 76 7.35 7.26 13.39
N LEU A 77 7.35 6.37 12.40
CA LEU A 77 7.10 6.71 11.02
C LEU A 77 6.26 5.63 10.33
N GLU A 78 5.19 6.03 9.68
CA GLU A 78 4.37 5.16 8.83
C GLU A 78 4.16 5.86 7.50
N LYS A 79 4.37 5.13 6.39
CA LYS A 79 4.28 5.64 5.02
C LYS A 79 3.61 4.62 4.11
N GLY A 80 2.84 5.11 3.14
CA GLY A 80 2.19 4.28 2.12
C GLY A 80 3.11 3.98 0.93
N PHE A 81 2.98 2.80 0.34
CA PHE A 81 3.73 2.38 -0.84
C PHE A 81 2.80 1.77 -1.87
N LEU A 82 3.08 2.05 -3.15
CA LEU A 82 2.33 1.51 -4.29
C LEU A 82 2.45 -0.02 -4.30
N GLY A 83 1.30 -0.71 -4.30
CA GLY A 83 1.23 -2.16 -4.43
C GLY A 83 0.33 -2.86 -3.40
N ALA A 84 0.17 -4.18 -3.59
CA ALA A 84 -0.49 -5.07 -2.63
C ALA A 84 0.47 -5.54 -1.54
N HIS A 85 -0.01 -6.35 -0.59
CA HIS A 85 0.72 -6.77 0.60
C HIS A 85 2.17 -7.24 0.32
N SER A 86 2.34 -8.18 -0.61
CA SER A 86 3.67 -8.72 -0.97
C SER A 86 4.46 -7.88 -1.96
N ASP A 87 3.86 -6.85 -2.57
CA ASP A 87 4.64 -5.80 -3.26
C ASP A 87 5.37 -4.90 -2.27
N ILE A 88 4.95 -4.90 -0.99
CA ILE A 88 5.58 -4.11 0.07
C ILE A 88 6.45 -4.98 0.98
N GLY A 89 5.93 -6.12 1.45
CA GLY A 89 6.67 -7.05 2.31
C GLY A 89 7.64 -7.98 1.58
N GLY A 90 7.54 -8.07 0.24
CA GLY A 90 8.20 -9.11 -0.54
C GLY A 90 7.44 -10.45 -0.52
N GLY A 91 7.89 -11.39 -1.35
CA GLY A 91 7.36 -12.76 -1.39
C GLY A 91 6.77 -13.20 -2.72
N TYR A 92 6.55 -12.27 -3.67
CA TYR A 92 6.26 -12.67 -5.05
C TYR A 92 7.50 -13.24 -5.73
N LYS A 93 7.29 -14.27 -6.57
CA LYS A 93 8.35 -14.86 -7.41
C LYS A 93 8.76 -13.93 -8.55
N ASP A 94 7.84 -13.08 -8.96
CA ASP A 94 7.94 -12.12 -10.04
C ASP A 94 7.62 -10.71 -9.53
N GLY A 95 8.12 -9.72 -10.23
CA GLY A 95 8.09 -8.34 -9.77
C GLY A 95 9.20 -8.02 -8.77
N ASP A 96 9.70 -6.79 -8.80
CA ASP A 96 10.71 -6.31 -7.85
C ASP A 96 10.34 -4.96 -7.20
N LEU A 97 9.05 -4.60 -7.20
CA LEU A 97 8.56 -3.36 -6.60
C LEU A 97 8.81 -3.27 -5.08
N SER A 98 8.90 -4.42 -4.39
CA SER A 98 9.26 -4.52 -2.97
C SER A 98 10.67 -4.01 -2.65
N ASN A 99 11.53 -3.85 -3.65
CA ASN A 99 12.80 -3.15 -3.46
C ASN A 99 12.58 -1.69 -3.03
N ALA A 100 11.46 -1.05 -3.39
CA ALA A 100 11.19 0.32 -2.99
C ALA A 100 10.98 0.47 -1.47
N SER A 101 10.09 -0.34 -0.89
CA SER A 101 9.87 -0.39 0.55
C SER A 101 11.09 -0.92 1.30
N LEU A 102 11.81 -1.91 0.73
CA LEU A 102 13.06 -2.43 1.29
C LEU A 102 14.13 -1.33 1.40
N MET A 103 14.39 -0.61 0.31
CA MET A 103 15.40 0.45 0.30
C MET A 103 15.03 1.61 1.22
N TRP A 104 13.75 1.93 1.33
CA TRP A 104 13.27 2.89 2.34
C TRP A 104 13.51 2.39 3.76
N MET A 105 13.19 1.14 4.06
CA MET A 105 13.41 0.55 5.37
C MET A 105 14.89 0.51 5.75
N ILE A 106 15.78 0.15 4.80
CA ILE A 106 17.23 0.19 4.98
C ILE A 106 17.68 1.61 5.34
N LYS A 107 17.20 2.62 4.61
CA LYS A 107 17.47 4.03 4.91
C LYS A 107 17.03 4.40 6.33
N GLN A 108 15.81 4.04 6.73
CA GLN A 108 15.31 4.31 8.09
C GLN A 108 16.15 3.60 9.16
N ALA A 109 16.51 2.34 8.92
CA ALA A 109 17.33 1.55 9.83
C ALA A 109 18.75 2.12 9.98
N GLN A 110 19.33 2.67 8.92
CA GLN A 110 20.63 3.36 8.95
C GLN A 110 20.54 4.71 9.68
N GLU A 111 19.59 5.57 9.28
CA GLU A 111 19.50 6.95 9.77
C GLU A 111 18.95 7.07 11.20
N LYS A 112 18.00 6.21 11.57
CA LYS A 112 17.30 6.26 12.86
C LYS A 112 17.65 5.11 13.78
N GLY A 113 17.98 3.94 13.22
CA GLY A 113 18.34 2.75 13.98
C GLY A 113 19.84 2.53 14.17
N ASN A 114 20.69 3.30 13.48
CA ASN A 114 22.16 3.12 13.46
C ASN A 114 22.58 1.68 13.07
N ILE A 115 21.81 1.02 12.21
CA ILE A 115 22.08 -0.34 11.73
C ILE A 115 22.99 -0.27 10.50
N LYS A 116 24.05 -1.09 10.50
CA LYS A 116 24.93 -1.29 9.35
C LYS A 116 24.52 -2.55 8.59
N PHE A 117 24.35 -2.42 7.29
CA PHE A 117 24.09 -3.53 6.39
C PHE A 117 25.36 -3.89 5.60
N LYS A 118 25.45 -5.15 5.15
CA LYS A 118 26.40 -5.56 4.10
C LYS A 118 25.98 -4.94 2.75
N ASP A 119 26.55 -5.41 1.65
CA ASP A 119 26.14 -4.93 0.32
C ASP A 119 24.66 -5.22 0.02
N TYR A 120 23.94 -4.17 -0.37
CA TYR A 120 22.54 -4.17 -0.80
C TYR A 120 22.37 -3.45 -2.16
N SER A 121 23.47 -3.26 -2.90
CA SER A 121 23.48 -2.55 -4.18
C SER A 121 22.53 -3.15 -5.21
N GLN A 122 22.34 -4.48 -5.19
CA GLN A 122 21.40 -5.19 -6.07
C GLN A 122 19.94 -4.72 -5.92
N TYR A 123 19.56 -4.16 -4.77
CA TYR A 123 18.21 -3.69 -4.50
C TYR A 123 18.00 -2.21 -4.85
N LYS A 124 19.04 -1.50 -5.33
CA LYS A 124 18.94 -0.08 -5.76
C LYS A 124 18.34 0.10 -7.15
N GLN A 125 17.73 -0.95 -7.69
CA GLN A 125 17.18 -0.98 -9.04
C GLN A 125 15.84 -1.73 -9.08
N ILE A 126 15.01 -1.31 -10.02
CA ILE A 126 13.73 -1.90 -10.36
C ILE A 126 13.80 -2.31 -11.84
N ASN A 127 13.64 -3.59 -12.11
CA ASN A 127 13.72 -4.18 -13.43
C ASN A 127 12.34 -4.64 -13.93
N ASN A 128 11.47 -5.05 -13.00
CA ASN A 128 10.17 -5.63 -13.31
C ASN A 128 9.12 -5.05 -12.34
N PRO A 129 8.62 -3.84 -12.57
CA PRO A 129 7.73 -3.12 -11.65
C PRO A 129 6.29 -3.64 -11.77
N ILE A 130 6.06 -4.91 -11.44
CA ILE A 130 4.72 -5.49 -11.41
C ILE A 130 4.02 -5.01 -10.14
N VAL A 131 2.81 -4.46 -10.29
CA VAL A 131 1.89 -4.26 -9.16
C VAL A 131 0.83 -5.35 -9.19
N HIS A 132 0.75 -6.10 -8.10
CA HIS A 132 -0.26 -7.11 -7.88
C HIS A 132 -1.49 -6.45 -7.20
N ASP A 133 -2.69 -6.98 -7.45
CA ASP A 133 -3.90 -6.63 -6.69
C ASP A 133 -4.39 -7.77 -5.80
N SER A 134 -3.88 -8.99 -5.99
CA SER A 134 -4.21 -10.25 -5.27
C SER A 134 -5.70 -10.54 -5.08
N SER A 135 -6.56 -9.75 -5.72
CA SER A 135 -7.96 -9.63 -5.41
C SER A 135 -8.75 -10.40 -6.45
N PHE A 136 -9.72 -11.18 -6.00
CA PHE A 136 -10.52 -12.01 -6.88
C PHE A 136 -11.99 -11.61 -6.76
N THR A 137 -12.72 -11.55 -7.88
CA THR A 137 -14.17 -11.28 -7.86
C THR A 137 -15.01 -12.51 -7.50
N LEU A 138 -14.39 -13.69 -7.44
CA LEU A 138 -15.05 -14.96 -7.15
C LEU A 138 -14.69 -15.40 -5.71
N PRO A 139 -15.67 -15.78 -4.89
CA PRO A 139 -15.55 -15.84 -3.42
C PRO A 139 -14.71 -17.01 -2.85
N LEU A 140 -14.01 -17.78 -3.69
CA LEU A 140 -13.34 -19.00 -3.26
C LEU A 140 -11.98 -18.78 -2.59
N PHE A 141 -11.33 -17.62 -2.75
CA PHE A 141 -9.97 -17.43 -2.23
C PHE A 141 -9.73 -16.07 -1.54
N PHE A 142 -10.11 -14.92 -2.14
CA PHE A 142 -9.98 -13.60 -1.50
C PHE A 142 -11.05 -12.63 -1.99
N SER A 143 -11.86 -12.09 -1.09
CA SER A 143 -12.96 -11.19 -1.42
C SER A 143 -12.52 -9.73 -1.47
N LEU A 144 -13.14 -8.93 -2.35
CA LEU A 144 -12.91 -7.48 -2.35
C LEU A 144 -13.46 -6.82 -1.08
N GLY A 145 -12.74 -5.80 -0.62
CA GLY A 145 -13.14 -4.96 0.51
C GLY A 145 -12.01 -4.76 1.52
N GLY A 146 -10.84 -4.37 1.04
CA GLY A 146 -9.68 -4.16 1.91
C GLY A 146 -9.87 -2.98 2.85
N GLU A 147 -9.19 -3.06 3.99
CA GLU A 147 -9.26 -2.02 5.01
C GLU A 147 -7.89 -1.53 5.44
N PHE A 148 -7.89 -0.30 5.94
CA PHE A 148 -6.82 0.25 6.75
C PHE A 148 -7.44 0.68 8.07
N ARG A 149 -7.06 0.00 9.15
CA ARG A 149 -7.63 0.18 10.50
C ARG A 149 -6.58 0.66 11.48
N TRP A 150 -7.02 1.30 12.55
CA TRP A 150 -6.13 1.71 13.64
C TRP A 150 -5.68 0.51 14.49
N ALA A 151 -4.56 0.66 15.20
CA ALA A 151 -3.96 -0.39 16.03
C ALA A 151 -4.94 -0.95 17.08
N THR A 152 -5.83 -0.10 17.60
CA THR A 152 -6.80 -0.47 18.65
C THR A 152 -8.21 -0.74 18.13
N ASP A 153 -8.47 -0.56 16.82
CA ASP A 153 -9.79 -0.70 16.23
C ASP A 153 -10.29 -2.15 16.30
N SER A 154 -11.27 -2.41 17.18
CA SER A 154 -11.90 -3.71 17.35
C SER A 154 -13.28 -3.79 16.67
N SER A 155 -13.62 -2.87 15.76
CA SER A 155 -14.90 -2.93 15.07
C SER A 155 -15.02 -4.23 14.28
N LYS A 156 -16.10 -4.97 14.54
CA LYS A 156 -16.54 -6.10 13.70
C LYS A 156 -17.24 -5.63 12.42
N ASP A 157 -17.53 -4.33 12.34
CA ASP A 157 -18.14 -3.73 11.18
C ASP A 157 -17.08 -3.49 10.11
N TYR A 158 -16.97 -4.43 9.17
CA TYR A 158 -16.18 -4.22 7.97
C TYR A 158 -16.75 -3.05 7.16
N ASP A 159 -16.03 -1.93 7.15
CA ASP A 159 -16.21 -0.92 6.12
C ASP A 159 -15.22 -1.21 5.00
N LYS A 160 -15.74 -1.97 4.03
CA LYS A 160 -15.03 -2.44 2.83
C LYS A 160 -14.44 -1.30 1.97
N THR A 161 -14.73 -0.04 2.29
CA THR A 161 -14.25 1.11 1.52
C THR A 161 -13.20 1.94 2.26
N LYS A 162 -12.86 1.60 3.52
CA LYS A 162 -11.88 2.35 4.33
C LYS A 162 -10.52 2.48 3.67
N ILE A 163 -10.11 1.56 2.80
CA ILE A 163 -8.85 1.69 2.05
C ILE A 163 -8.83 2.87 1.08
N PHE A 164 -9.99 3.37 0.61
CA PHE A 164 -10.04 4.51 -0.31
C PHE A 164 -9.97 5.87 0.41
N ASN A 165 -9.97 5.86 1.75
CA ASN A 165 -9.82 7.07 2.54
C ASN A 165 -8.42 7.68 2.39
N ASN A 166 -8.34 9.00 2.60
CA ASN A 166 -7.08 9.72 2.57
C ASN A 166 -6.52 9.86 3.99
N PHE A 167 -5.50 9.07 4.30
CA PHE A 167 -4.75 9.11 5.55
C PHE A 167 -3.51 9.98 5.36
N LYS A 168 -3.53 11.18 5.96
CA LYS A 168 -2.51 12.21 5.74
C LYS A 168 -1.10 11.71 6.06
N HIS A 169 -0.95 10.92 7.11
CA HIS A 169 0.35 10.46 7.59
C HIS A 169 1.01 9.44 6.66
N LEU A 170 0.24 8.73 5.83
CA LEU A 170 0.79 7.80 4.84
C LEU A 170 1.47 8.51 3.66
N GLU A 171 1.11 9.77 3.40
CA GLU A 171 1.47 10.57 2.22
C GLU A 171 0.96 10.00 0.89
N LEU A 172 1.32 8.77 0.54
CA LEU A 172 0.77 8.06 -0.61
C LEU A 172 -0.48 7.29 -0.19
N ASN A 173 -1.61 7.59 -0.84
CA ASN A 173 -2.88 6.90 -0.62
C ASN A 173 -3.39 6.26 -1.92
N TRP A 174 -4.43 5.42 -1.83
CA TRP A 174 -5.04 4.75 -2.99
C TRP A 174 -5.31 5.72 -4.16
N ASN A 175 -5.92 6.87 -3.89
CA ASN A 175 -6.24 7.84 -4.95
C ASN A 175 -5.00 8.47 -5.59
N ASP A 176 -3.89 8.63 -4.85
CA ASP A 176 -2.63 9.12 -5.41
C ASP A 176 -2.02 8.10 -6.38
N THR A 177 -2.15 6.81 -6.06
CA THR A 177 -1.59 5.74 -6.91
C THR A 177 -2.20 5.64 -8.29
N LYS A 178 -3.42 6.16 -8.48
CA LYS A 178 -4.07 6.26 -9.80
C LYS A 178 -3.28 7.14 -10.78
N ALA A 179 -2.49 8.08 -10.28
CA ALA A 179 -1.63 8.91 -11.12
C ALA A 179 -0.53 8.10 -11.82
N PHE A 180 -0.15 6.93 -11.27
CA PHE A 180 0.88 6.06 -11.81
C PHE A 180 0.31 4.90 -12.64
N GLU A 181 -1.02 4.75 -12.66
CA GLU A 181 -1.65 3.64 -13.35
C GLU A 181 -1.61 3.83 -14.87
N ASN A 182 -1.69 2.71 -15.59
CA ASN A 182 -1.77 2.73 -17.04
C ASN A 182 -3.03 3.49 -17.53
N PRO A 183 -2.89 4.55 -18.34
CA PRO A 183 -4.03 5.32 -18.83
C PRO A 183 -4.99 4.51 -19.70
N LYS A 184 -4.50 3.46 -20.40
CA LYS A 184 -5.31 2.57 -21.23
C LYS A 184 -5.97 1.44 -20.41
N ASN A 185 -5.53 1.21 -19.18
CA ASN A 185 -6.11 0.20 -18.30
C ASN A 185 -6.19 0.69 -16.85
N LYS A 186 -7.25 1.44 -16.57
CA LYS A 186 -7.64 2.02 -15.27
C LYS A 186 -8.09 0.97 -14.25
N LYS A 187 -7.20 0.04 -13.89
CA LYS A 187 -7.52 -1.12 -13.07
C LYS A 187 -7.82 -0.75 -11.61
N LEU A 188 -7.14 0.26 -11.05
CA LEU A 188 -7.42 0.75 -9.71
C LEU A 188 -8.83 1.36 -9.62
N ASP A 189 -9.27 2.09 -10.64
CA ASP A 189 -10.65 2.57 -10.73
C ASP A 189 -11.67 1.43 -10.80
N LYS A 190 -11.40 0.39 -11.61
CA LYS A 190 -12.26 -0.80 -11.70
C LYS A 190 -12.38 -1.52 -10.36
N LEU A 191 -11.27 -1.70 -9.64
CA LEU A 191 -11.23 -2.32 -8.32
C LEU A 191 -12.01 -1.51 -7.28
N GLN A 192 -11.81 -0.19 -7.26
CA GLN A 192 -12.53 0.69 -6.36
C GLN A 192 -14.04 0.63 -6.63
N ASN A 193 -14.46 0.80 -7.87
CA ASN A 193 -15.88 0.73 -8.25
C ASN A 193 -16.51 -0.62 -7.88
N ALA A 194 -15.82 -1.74 -8.16
CA ALA A 194 -16.31 -3.07 -7.78
C ALA A 194 -16.50 -3.19 -6.25
N THR A 195 -15.57 -2.65 -5.48
CA THR A 195 -15.59 -2.69 -4.02
C THR A 195 -16.70 -1.83 -3.44
N GLU A 196 -16.90 -0.63 -3.97
CA GLU A 196 -17.99 0.28 -3.60
C GLU A 196 -19.37 -0.34 -3.90
N ILE A 197 -19.53 -1.00 -5.05
CA ILE A 197 -20.76 -1.75 -5.40
C ILE A 197 -20.98 -2.90 -4.41
N ILE A 198 -19.93 -3.67 -4.07
CA ILE A 198 -20.03 -4.76 -3.08
C ILE A 198 -20.47 -4.21 -1.72
N ALA A 199 -19.87 -3.10 -1.28
CA ALA A 199 -20.21 -2.45 -0.01
C ALA A 199 -21.69 -1.99 0.00
N LYS A 200 -22.14 -1.34 -1.08
CA LYS A 200 -23.53 -0.90 -1.25
C LYS A 200 -24.52 -2.07 -1.27
N ASN A 201 -24.17 -3.15 -1.96
CA ASN A 201 -25.01 -4.35 -2.07
C ASN A 201 -25.21 -5.10 -0.75
N LYS A 202 -24.36 -4.87 0.27
CA LYS A 202 -24.51 -5.48 1.60
C LYS A 202 -25.80 -5.04 2.30
N GLN A 203 -26.29 -3.84 2.00
CA GLN A 203 -27.49 -3.25 2.61
C GLN A 203 -28.77 -3.49 1.81
N LYS A 204 -28.67 -4.13 0.64
CA LYS A 204 -29.77 -4.27 -0.34
C LYS A 204 -30.42 -5.65 -0.34
N GLY A 205 -31.72 -5.70 -0.67
CA GLY A 205 -32.43 -6.95 -0.94
C GLY A 205 -31.86 -7.69 -2.16
N PHE A 206 -32.09 -9.01 -2.25
CA PHE A 206 -31.51 -9.86 -3.32
C PHE A 206 -31.77 -9.32 -4.73
N PHE A 207 -33.00 -8.85 -5.00
CA PHE A 207 -33.41 -8.32 -6.30
C PHE A 207 -32.93 -6.89 -6.58
N GLU A 208 -32.37 -6.19 -5.60
CA GLU A 208 -31.92 -4.79 -5.69
C GLU A 208 -30.41 -4.66 -5.90
N LYS A 209 -29.69 -5.78 -5.82
CA LYS A 209 -28.22 -5.81 -5.91
C LYS A 209 -27.76 -5.42 -7.32
N GLU A 210 -26.83 -4.49 -7.35
CA GLU A 210 -26.18 -4.06 -8.58
C GLU A 210 -25.16 -5.11 -9.02
N ARG A 211 -24.98 -5.25 -10.34
CA ARG A 211 -23.97 -6.17 -10.89
C ARG A 211 -22.57 -5.66 -10.56
N VAL A 212 -21.78 -6.48 -9.88
CA VAL A 212 -20.36 -6.19 -9.63
C VAL A 212 -19.59 -6.37 -10.96
N PRO A 213 -18.82 -5.37 -11.42
CA PRO A 213 -18.02 -5.48 -12.62
C PRO A 213 -16.90 -6.51 -12.44
N TYR A 214 -16.56 -7.23 -13.51
CA TYR A 214 -15.40 -8.11 -13.53
C TYR A 214 -14.11 -7.28 -13.50
N VAL A 215 -13.20 -7.60 -12.57
CA VAL A 215 -11.95 -6.85 -12.42
C VAL A 215 -10.71 -7.56 -13.00
N GLY A 216 -10.72 -8.85 -13.35
CA GLY A 216 -9.56 -9.54 -13.97
C GLY A 216 -8.96 -10.68 -13.14
N ASN A 217 -7.90 -11.33 -13.66
CA ASN A 217 -7.20 -12.49 -13.08
C ASN A 217 -5.90 -12.14 -12.31
N LEU A 218 -5.61 -12.93 -11.27
CA LEU A 218 -4.57 -12.75 -10.24
C LEU A 218 -3.11 -12.54 -10.70
N VAL A 219 -2.72 -12.95 -11.92
CA VAL A 219 -1.30 -12.92 -12.36
C VAL A 219 -1.16 -12.41 -13.80
N LYS A 220 -2.09 -12.77 -14.68
CA LYS A 220 -2.11 -12.28 -16.07
C LYS A 220 -2.67 -10.85 -16.18
N ASP A 221 -3.30 -10.33 -15.12
CA ASP A 221 -3.89 -9.00 -15.03
C ASP A 221 -3.47 -8.24 -13.74
N ALA A 222 -2.25 -8.51 -13.24
CA ALA A 222 -1.60 -7.61 -12.27
C ALA A 222 -1.87 -6.17 -12.73
N VAL A 223 -2.25 -5.29 -11.78
CA VAL A 223 -2.69 -3.91 -12.02
C VAL A 223 -1.82 -3.25 -13.08
N LEU A 224 -0.53 -3.60 -13.07
CA LEU A 224 0.50 -3.08 -13.93
C LEU A 224 1.47 -4.20 -14.39
N MET A 225 1.03 -5.15 -15.22
CA MET A 225 1.98 -6.05 -15.90
C MET A 225 2.77 -5.30 -16.96
N ALA A 226 4.10 -5.23 -16.88
CA ALA A 226 4.94 -4.98 -18.04
C ALA A 226 6.00 -6.09 -18.17
N ALA A 227 5.67 -7.17 -18.87
CA ALA A 227 6.70 -8.13 -19.29
C ALA A 227 6.94 -8.13 -20.82
N ASN A 228 6.07 -7.53 -21.65
CA ASN A 228 6.13 -7.75 -23.10
C ASN A 228 5.20 -6.90 -23.99
N ASP A 229 4.42 -5.95 -23.46
CA ASP A 229 3.44 -5.20 -24.25
C ASP A 229 3.65 -3.69 -24.04
N GLU A 230 3.88 -2.93 -25.12
CA GLU A 230 4.20 -1.48 -25.10
C GLU A 230 3.12 -0.62 -24.39
N ASN A 231 1.93 -1.19 -24.18
CA ASN A 231 0.75 -0.51 -23.66
C ASN A 231 0.50 -0.70 -22.17
N LYS A 232 1.48 -1.17 -21.40
CA LYS A 232 1.24 -1.82 -20.10
C LYS A 232 2.15 -1.32 -18.97
N ILE A 233 2.69 -0.11 -19.15
CA ILE A 233 3.74 0.47 -18.31
C ILE A 233 3.08 1.33 -17.22
N ILE A 234 3.44 1.11 -15.95
CA ILE A 234 3.37 2.14 -14.90
C ILE A 234 4.12 3.35 -15.43
N ALA A 235 3.73 4.58 -15.13
CA ALA A 235 4.69 5.67 -15.15
C ALA A 235 5.76 5.45 -14.05
N ILE A 236 6.56 4.38 -14.17
CA ILE A 236 7.47 3.88 -13.13
C ILE A 236 8.50 4.96 -12.85
N ASN A 237 8.94 5.68 -13.87
CA ASN A 237 9.83 6.82 -13.69
C ASN A 237 9.18 7.91 -12.83
N ASP A 238 7.89 8.21 -13.03
CA ASP A 238 7.15 9.17 -12.19
C ASP A 238 7.06 8.66 -10.75
N TYR A 239 6.78 7.36 -10.54
CA TYR A 239 6.73 6.79 -9.19
C TYR A 239 8.12 6.80 -8.50
N LEU A 240 9.18 6.39 -9.20
CA LEU A 240 10.54 6.41 -8.65
C LEU A 240 11.02 7.84 -8.36
N TYR A 241 10.66 8.79 -9.23
CA TYR A 241 10.96 10.20 -9.00
C TYR A 241 10.17 10.77 -7.83
N TRP A 242 8.89 10.40 -7.69
CA TRP A 242 8.08 10.74 -6.53
C TRP A 242 8.71 10.18 -5.24
N LEU A 243 9.11 8.90 -5.23
CA LEU A 243 9.79 8.28 -4.09
C LEU A 243 11.11 9.00 -3.74
N LYS A 244 11.87 9.45 -4.73
CA LYS A 244 13.07 10.26 -4.50
C LYS A 244 12.73 11.58 -3.81
N CYS A 245 11.73 12.30 -4.29
CA CYS A 245 11.34 13.60 -3.74
C CYS A 245 10.72 13.52 -2.34
N HIS A 246 9.86 12.53 -2.09
CA HIS A 246 9.12 12.45 -0.83
C HIS A 246 9.82 11.58 0.20
N TYR A 247 10.44 10.47 -0.23
CA TYR A 247 11.00 9.46 0.67
C TYR A 247 12.53 9.44 0.69
N GLY A 248 13.18 10.20 -0.20
CA GLY A 248 14.63 10.30 -0.27
C GLY A 248 15.31 9.01 -0.71
N ILE A 249 14.60 8.15 -1.46
CA ILE A 249 15.16 6.90 -2.00
C ILE A 249 15.43 7.05 -3.50
N ASP A 250 16.68 6.85 -3.91
CA ASP A 250 17.11 6.98 -5.31
C ASP A 250 17.24 5.58 -5.92
N LEU A 251 16.21 5.18 -6.67
CA LEU A 251 16.11 3.89 -7.34
C LEU A 251 16.21 4.07 -8.85
N LYS A 252 16.91 3.17 -9.52
CA LYS A 252 17.05 3.19 -10.98
C LYS A 252 16.10 2.22 -11.65
N TYR A 253 15.47 2.66 -12.73
CA TYR A 253 14.77 1.77 -13.64
C TYR A 253 15.71 1.33 -14.78
N THR A 254 15.87 0.01 -14.98
CA THR A 254 16.95 -0.56 -15.80
C THR A 254 16.48 -1.42 -16.97
N ASN A 255 15.17 -1.60 -17.15
CA ASN A 255 14.62 -2.46 -18.20
C ASN A 255 14.70 -1.80 -19.59
N LYS A 256 15.69 -2.21 -20.38
CA LYS A 256 15.96 -1.70 -21.74
C LYS A 256 14.87 -2.00 -22.77
N LYS A 257 13.97 -2.96 -22.52
CA LYS A 257 12.88 -3.30 -23.46
C LYS A 257 11.72 -2.30 -23.39
N ILE A 258 11.61 -1.56 -22.28
CA ILE A 258 10.60 -0.55 -22.08
C ILE A 258 11.24 0.79 -22.39
N LYS A 259 10.99 1.29 -23.60
CA LYS A 259 11.28 2.69 -23.92
C LYS A 259 10.36 3.52 -23.05
N SER A 260 10.89 4.05 -21.96
CA SER A 260 10.26 5.09 -21.16
C SER A 260 9.73 6.18 -22.09
N SER A 261 8.46 6.10 -22.49
CA SER A 261 7.78 7.25 -23.08
C SER A 261 7.51 8.17 -21.91
N GLU A 262 8.31 9.22 -21.79
CA GLU A 262 8.02 10.51 -21.15
C GLU A 262 7.29 10.46 -19.80
N THR A 263 7.91 11.05 -18.77
CA THR A 263 7.22 11.34 -17.51
C THR A 263 5.89 12.03 -17.81
N ALA A 264 4.76 11.41 -17.46
CA ALA A 264 3.44 11.95 -17.77
C ALA A 264 3.13 13.18 -16.89
N LEU A 265 3.83 13.27 -15.76
CA LEU A 265 3.73 14.34 -14.78
C LEU A 265 5.01 15.19 -14.78
N SER A 266 4.86 16.49 -14.59
CA SER A 266 6.01 17.39 -14.42
C SER A 266 6.70 17.18 -13.07
N ASP A 267 8.01 17.42 -13.01
CA ASP A 267 8.80 17.42 -11.77
C ASP A 267 8.15 18.24 -10.65
N LYS A 268 7.59 19.41 -11.03
CA LYS A 268 6.86 20.27 -10.10
C LYS A 268 5.68 19.55 -9.46
N GLN A 269 4.93 18.75 -10.23
CA GLN A 269 3.80 17.99 -9.69
C GLN A 269 4.28 16.86 -8.77
N LEU A 270 5.32 16.14 -9.20
CA LEU A 270 5.85 14.99 -8.48
C LEU A 270 6.48 15.38 -7.14
N CYS A 271 6.99 16.61 -6.98
CA CYS A 271 7.69 17.05 -5.77
C CYS A 271 6.95 18.15 -4.98
N SER A 272 5.70 18.48 -5.31
CA SER A 272 4.98 19.62 -4.71
C SER A 272 4.54 19.44 -3.25
N GLY A 273 4.71 18.25 -2.66
CA GLY A 273 4.15 17.93 -1.32
C GLY A 273 2.61 17.88 -1.27
N ILE A 274 1.93 18.17 -2.38
CA ILE A 274 0.47 18.13 -2.51
C ILE A 274 0.08 16.69 -2.89
N PRO A 275 -1.02 16.12 -2.35
CA PRO A 275 -1.50 14.82 -2.81
C PRO A 275 -1.69 14.79 -4.33
N LEU A 276 -1.14 13.79 -5.01
CA LEU A 276 -1.11 13.71 -6.48
C LEU A 276 -2.51 13.75 -7.10
N HIS A 277 -3.48 13.11 -6.45
CA HIS A 277 -4.87 13.10 -6.94
C HIS A 277 -5.53 14.50 -6.96
N LYS A 278 -4.97 15.50 -6.26
CA LYS A 278 -5.42 16.89 -6.31
C LYS A 278 -4.75 17.71 -7.41
N GLN A 279 -3.68 17.18 -8.02
CA GLN A 279 -2.85 17.88 -8.99
C GLN A 279 -3.13 17.44 -10.43
N VAL A 280 -3.63 16.22 -10.62
CA VAL A 280 -4.07 15.71 -11.92
C VAL A 280 -5.49 16.25 -12.17
N LYS A 281 -5.63 17.20 -13.10
CA LYS A 281 -6.96 17.61 -13.57
C LYS A 281 -7.64 16.41 -14.23
N LYS A 282 -8.87 16.09 -13.79
CA LYS A 282 -9.71 15.06 -14.42
C LYS A 282 -10.07 15.44 -15.86
#